data_AF-A0A9W3XBY7-F1
#
_entry.id   AF-A0A9W3XBY7-F1
#
_cell.length_a   1.000
_cell.length_b   1.000
_cell.length_c   1.000
_cell.angle_alpha   90.00
_cell.angle_beta   90.00
_cell.angle_gamma   90.00
#
_symmetry.space_group_name_H-M   'P 1'
#
loop_
_entity.id
_entity.type
_entity.pdbx_description
1 polymer ?
#
loop_
_entity_poly.entity_id
_entity_poly.type
_entity_poly.pdbx_seq_one_letter_code
_entity_poly.pdbx_strand_id
1 'polypeptide(L)'
;MDSYCRFCSITTQTPTYEEEFNLDISKTSGGHRRYIEKDINTFVSIKQKVQEHQVVSNLEKKLEQQTTLIQDLNEKLEKSIMLQMEMVKQMQELKQEKKQLEQIVENRNQDLINTLIEEKRKDREEREIKKTLFQRLFGR
;
A
#
# COMPACT_ATOMS: atom_id res chain seq x y z
N MET A 1 24.07 -40.87 49.39
CA MET A 1 23.70 -39.56 49.96
C MET A 1 23.88 -38.56 48.83
N ASP A 2 22.89 -38.44 47.95
CA ASP A 2 22.95 -37.49 46.84
C ASP A 2 21.95 -36.38 47.09
N SER A 3 22.41 -35.37 47.81
CA SER A 3 21.68 -34.12 48.02
C SER A 3 21.68 -33.35 46.70
N TYR A 4 20.73 -33.69 45.81
CA TYR A 4 20.50 -33.00 44.55
C TYR A 4 20.26 -31.51 44.80
N CYS A 5 21.28 -30.71 44.50
CA CYS A 5 21.24 -29.26 44.58
C CYS A 5 20.36 -28.71 43.45
N ARG A 6 19.05 -28.48 43.72
CA ARG A 6 18.14 -27.75 42.82
C ARG A 6 18.61 -26.31 42.50
N PHE A 7 19.61 -25.81 43.21
CA PHE A 7 20.24 -24.50 43.02
C PHE A 7 21.40 -24.51 42.00
N CYS A 8 21.81 -25.66 41.47
CA CYS A 8 22.97 -25.75 40.57
C CYS A 8 22.86 -24.93 39.28
N SER A 9 21.65 -24.64 38.80
CA SER A 9 21.44 -23.86 37.56
C SER A 9 21.82 -22.38 37.72
N ILE A 10 21.80 -21.85 38.95
CA ILE A 10 22.19 -20.46 39.24
C ILE A 10 23.71 -20.39 39.39
N THR A 11 24.32 -21.38 40.05
CA THR A 11 25.75 -21.39 40.39
C THR A 11 26.72 -21.60 39.21
N THR A 12 26.26 -22.01 38.04
CA THR A 12 27.12 -22.17 36.86
C THR A 12 27.36 -20.87 36.09
N GLN A 13 26.46 -19.88 36.22
CA GLN A 13 26.58 -18.56 35.59
C GLN A 13 27.03 -17.46 36.59
N THR A 14 27.23 -17.80 37.87
CA THR A 14 27.68 -16.82 38.87
C THR A 14 29.04 -16.18 38.59
N PRO A 15 30.06 -16.83 37.98
CA PRO A 15 31.33 -16.15 37.70
C PRO A 15 31.19 -14.98 36.75
N THR A 16 30.35 -15.10 35.72
CA THR A 16 30.08 -14.02 34.76
C THR A 16 29.29 -12.89 35.40
N TYR A 17 28.28 -13.21 36.21
CA TYR A 17 27.50 -12.18 36.93
C TYR A 17 28.31 -11.47 38.02
N GLU A 18 29.29 -12.15 38.64
CA GLU A 18 30.20 -11.56 39.63
C GLU A 18 31.03 -10.42 39.04
N GLU A 19 31.60 -10.62 37.85
CA GLU A 19 32.39 -9.61 37.15
C GLU A 19 31.52 -8.53 36.51
N GLU A 20 30.43 -8.92 35.83
CA GLU A 20 29.55 -7.99 35.11
C GLU A 20 28.77 -7.04 36.04
N PHE A 21 28.40 -7.52 37.24
CA PHE A 21 27.61 -6.75 38.21
C PHE A 21 28.40 -6.35 39.46
N ASN A 22 29.72 -6.60 39.47
CA ASN A 22 30.64 -6.27 40.56
C ASN A 22 30.13 -6.71 41.95
N LEU A 23 29.83 -8.00 42.08
CA LEU A 23 29.20 -8.56 43.29
C LEU A 23 30.27 -8.93 44.33
N ASP A 24 30.10 -8.42 45.55
CA ASP A 24 30.99 -8.73 46.68
C ASP A 24 30.53 -10.01 47.39
N ILE A 25 31.15 -11.14 47.06
CA ILE A 25 30.77 -12.46 47.56
C ILE A 25 31.82 -13.00 48.51
N SER A 26 31.39 -13.31 49.72
CA SER A 26 32.25 -13.86 50.76
C SER A 26 32.83 -15.22 50.35
N LYS A 27 34.10 -15.45 50.67
CA LYS A 27 34.77 -16.75 50.49
C LYS A 27 35.05 -17.38 51.85
N THR A 28 34.95 -18.69 51.91
CA THR A 28 35.41 -19.49 53.06
C THR A 28 36.94 -19.49 53.13
N SER A 29 37.50 -19.90 54.26
CA SER A 29 38.96 -20.03 54.45
C SER A 29 39.62 -20.97 53.43
N GLY A 30 38.87 -21.92 52.86
CA GLY A 30 39.30 -22.80 51.76
C GLY A 30 39.11 -22.20 50.36
N GLY A 31 38.75 -20.92 50.24
CA GLY A 31 38.56 -20.24 48.95
C GLY A 31 37.22 -20.50 48.24
N HIS A 32 36.34 -21.35 48.80
CA HIS A 32 35.02 -21.61 48.22
C HIS A 32 34.05 -20.46 48.50
N ARG A 33 33.24 -20.07 47.50
CA ARG A 33 32.19 -19.05 47.61
C ARG A 33 31.16 -19.44 48.66
N ARG A 34 30.74 -18.48 49.48
CA ARG A 34 29.65 -18.61 50.44
C ARG A 34 28.62 -17.54 50.13
N TYR A 35 27.40 -18.00 49.87
CA TYR A 35 26.26 -17.14 49.59
C TYR A 35 25.45 -16.95 50.87
N ILE A 36 25.18 -15.70 51.23
CA ILE A 36 24.18 -15.35 52.23
C ILE A 36 22.84 -15.03 51.55
N GLU A 37 21.77 -14.94 52.33
CA GLU A 37 20.42 -14.64 51.81
C GLU A 37 20.38 -13.35 50.96
N LYS A 38 21.14 -12.32 51.36
CA LYS A 38 21.30 -11.09 50.58
C LYS A 38 21.85 -11.33 49.18
N ASP A 39 22.83 -12.22 49.04
CA ASP A 39 23.46 -12.54 47.76
C ASP A 39 22.47 -13.28 46.86
N ILE A 40 21.73 -14.22 47.43
CA ILE A 40 20.67 -14.97 46.72
C ILE A 40 19.59 -14.01 46.19
N ASN A 41 19.12 -13.08 47.03
CA ASN A 41 18.13 -12.09 46.63
C ASN A 41 18.67 -11.15 45.54
N THR A 42 19.96 -10.82 45.60
CA THR A 42 20.63 -10.02 44.57
C THR A 42 20.67 -10.75 43.23
N PHE A 43 21.03 -12.04 43.21
CA PHE A 43 21.01 -12.85 41.98
C PHE A 43 19.61 -12.99 41.39
N VAL A 44 18.59 -13.20 42.23
CA VAL A 44 17.20 -13.27 41.77
C VAL A 44 16.78 -11.95 41.12
N SER A 45 17.13 -10.82 41.74
CA SER A 45 16.85 -9.48 41.20
C SER A 45 17.56 -9.23 39.85
N ILE A 46 18.85 -9.58 39.75
CA ILE A 46 19.62 -9.45 38.50
C ILE A 46 18.99 -10.30 37.40
N LYS A 47 18.65 -11.57 37.70
CA LYS A 47 18.02 -12.47 36.73
C LYS A 47 16.68 -11.92 36.23
N GLN A 48 15.85 -11.38 37.11
CA GLN A 48 14.59 -10.75 36.74
C GLN A 48 14.82 -9.55 35.82
N LYS A 49 15.73 -8.64 36.19
CA LYS A 49 16.06 -7.46 35.37
C LYS A 49 16.61 -7.82 34.00
N VAL A 50 17.47 -8.84 33.90
CA VAL A 50 18.00 -9.31 32.62
C VAL A 50 16.88 -9.89 31.75
N GLN A 51 15.98 -10.68 32.33
CA GLN A 51 14.82 -11.21 31.61
C GLN A 51 13.87 -10.11 31.14
N GLU A 52 13.57 -9.14 32.02
CA GLU A 52 12.74 -7.98 31.68
C GLU A 52 13.37 -7.17 30.56
N HIS A 53 14.66 -6.85 30.65
CA HIS A 53 15.38 -6.14 29.59
C HIS A 53 15.34 -6.91 28.27
N GLN A 54 15.51 -8.23 28.29
CA GLN A 54 15.42 -9.04 27.08
C GLN A 54 14.03 -8.96 26.44
N VAL A 55 12.97 -9.01 27.25
CA VAL A 55 11.59 -8.86 26.78
C VAL A 55 11.37 -7.46 26.20
N VAL A 56 11.79 -6.41 26.90
CA VAL A 56 11.67 -5.01 26.45
C VAL A 56 12.40 -4.81 25.13
N SER A 57 13.66 -5.24 25.02
CA SER A 57 14.44 -5.10 23.79
C SER A 57 13.81 -5.85 22.61
N ASN A 58 13.25 -7.04 22.85
CA ASN A 58 12.53 -7.78 21.82
C ASN A 58 11.25 -7.05 21.38
N LEU A 59 10.53 -6.43 22.31
CA LEU A 59 9.34 -5.63 22.01
C LEU A 59 9.71 -4.35 21.23
N GLU A 60 10.76 -3.65 21.63
CA GLU A 60 11.28 -2.46 20.93
C GLU A 60 11.64 -2.78 19.49
N LYS A 61 12.39 -3.87 19.24
CA LYS A 61 12.71 -4.32 17.87
C LYS A 61 11.48 -4.64 17.04
N LYS A 62 10.48 -5.31 17.63
CA LYS A 62 9.22 -5.61 16.94
C LYS A 62 8.43 -4.33 16.64
N LEU A 63 8.42 -3.38 17.55
CA LEU A 63 7.75 -2.09 17.37
C LEU A 63 8.42 -1.27 16.26
N GLU A 64 9.75 -1.25 16.22
CA GLU A 64 10.52 -0.60 15.16
C GLU A 64 10.24 -1.24 13.79
N GLN A 65 10.24 -2.57 13.71
CA GLN A 65 9.85 -3.30 12.51
C GLN A 65 8.42 -2.99 12.07
N GLN A 66 7.46 -2.94 13.00
CA GLN A 66 6.08 -2.58 12.66
C GLN A 66 5.98 -1.13 12.18
N THR A 67 6.73 -0.21 12.79
CA THR A 67 6.73 1.21 12.40
C THR A 67 7.24 1.41 10.97
N THR A 68 8.33 0.72 10.61
CA THR A 68 8.89 0.78 9.25
C THR A 68 7.94 0.17 8.22
N LEU A 69 7.28 -0.95 8.53
CA LEU A 69 6.26 -1.54 7.66
C LEU A 69 5.06 -0.60 7.44
N ILE A 70 4.60 0.08 8.49
CA ILE A 70 3.51 1.07 8.39
C ILE A 70 3.91 2.23 7.48
N GLN A 71 5.16 2.71 7.58
CA GLN A 71 5.67 3.77 6.71
C GLN A 71 5.69 3.34 5.24
N ASP A 72 6.24 2.15 4.93
CA ASP A 72 6.27 1.62 3.55
C ASP A 72 4.86 1.40 2.99
N LEU A 73 3.93 0.90 3.80
CA LEU A 73 2.53 0.74 3.40
C LEU A 73 1.87 2.09 3.10
N ASN A 74 2.14 3.13 3.90
CA ASN A 74 1.62 4.47 3.65
C ASN A 74 2.18 5.06 2.35
N GLU A 75 3.48 4.92 2.08
CA GLU A 75 4.09 5.38 0.83
C GLU A 75 3.49 4.66 -0.39
N LYS A 76 3.26 3.35 -0.29
CA LYS A 76 2.62 2.56 -1.34
C LYS A 76 1.17 2.98 -1.56
N LEU A 77 0.45 3.27 -0.48
CA LEU A 77 -0.93 3.76 -0.55
C LEU A 77 -0.99 5.12 -1.25
N GLU A 78 -0.12 6.06 -0.89
CA GLU A 78 -0.05 7.38 -1.52
C GLU A 78 0.25 7.28 -3.02
N LYS A 79 1.22 6.46 -3.41
CA LYS A 79 1.52 6.17 -4.83
C LYS A 79 0.32 5.58 -5.56
N SER A 80 -0.42 4.66 -4.92
CA SER A 80 -1.62 4.06 -5.50
C SER A 80 -2.73 5.10 -5.72
N ILE A 81 -2.96 5.99 -4.75
CA ILE A 81 -3.94 7.07 -4.86
C ILE A 81 -3.57 8.02 -6.01
N MET A 82 -2.31 8.43 -6.12
CA MET A 82 -1.86 9.29 -7.22
C MET A 82 -2.11 8.65 -8.59
N LEU A 83 -1.79 7.37 -8.75
CA LEU A 83 -2.06 6.64 -9.99
C LEU A 83 -3.56 6.55 -10.30
N GLN A 84 -4.39 6.31 -9.29
CA GLN A 84 -5.85 6.29 -9.45
C GLN A 84 -6.38 7.66 -9.87
N MET A 85 -5.87 8.76 -9.29
CA MET A 85 -6.26 10.12 -9.67
C MET A 85 -5.91 10.44 -11.12
N GLU A 86 -4.70 10.08 -11.58
CA GLU A 86 -4.28 10.30 -12.96
C GLU A 86 -5.13 9.46 -13.94
N MET A 87 -5.44 8.22 -13.59
CA MET A 87 -6.31 7.36 -14.40
C MET A 87 -7.72 7.94 -14.53
N VAL A 88 -8.29 8.46 -13.43
CA VAL A 88 -9.60 9.12 -13.45
C VAL A 88 -9.57 10.36 -14.34
N LYS A 89 -8.50 11.14 -14.29
CA LYS A 89 -8.32 12.31 -15.16
C LYS A 89 -8.29 11.92 -16.64
N GLN A 90 -7.48 10.92 -17.01
CA GLN A 90 -7.42 10.40 -18.38
C GLN A 90 -8.77 9.83 -18.84
N MET A 91 -9.50 9.12 -17.96
CA MET A 91 -10.85 8.64 -18.26
C MET A 91 -11.84 9.79 -18.52
N GLN A 92 -11.72 10.90 -17.80
CA GLN A 92 -12.57 12.07 -18.02
C GLN A 92 -12.27 12.73 -19.37
N GLU A 93 -10.99 12.89 -19.73
CA GLU A 93 -10.56 13.40 -21.02
C GLU A 93 -11.09 12.52 -22.17
N LEU A 94 -10.87 11.20 -22.09
CA LEU A 94 -11.40 10.25 -23.08
C LEU A 94 -12.93 10.30 -23.20
N LYS A 95 -13.64 10.49 -22.08
CA LYS A 95 -15.10 10.61 -22.09
C LYS A 95 -15.56 11.90 -22.80
N GLN A 96 -14.82 13.00 -22.64
CA GLN A 96 -15.09 14.25 -23.34
C GLN A 96 -14.81 14.12 -24.84
N GLU A 97 -13.66 13.57 -25.22
CA GLU A 97 -13.29 13.32 -26.62
C GLU A 97 -14.31 12.41 -27.31
N LYS A 98 -14.75 11.35 -26.64
CA LYS A 98 -15.81 10.46 -27.16
C LYS A 98 -17.10 11.23 -27.46
N LYS A 99 -17.53 12.10 -26.54
CA LYS A 99 -18.74 12.92 -26.74
C LYS A 99 -18.57 13.89 -27.92
N GLN A 100 -17.39 14.48 -28.07
CA GLN A 100 -17.09 15.35 -29.22
C GLN A 100 -17.12 14.57 -30.54
N LEU A 101 -16.55 13.37 -30.58
CA LEU A 101 -16.57 12.50 -31.75
C LEU A 101 -17.99 12.09 -32.12
N GLU A 102 -18.81 11.70 -31.14
CA GLU A 102 -20.24 11.37 -31.36
C GLU A 102 -20.99 12.56 -31.97
N GLN A 103 -20.75 13.78 -31.47
CA GLN A 103 -21.36 14.98 -32.04
C GLN A 103 -20.90 15.26 -33.48
N ILE A 104 -19.61 15.08 -33.78
CA ILE A 104 -19.07 15.27 -35.13
C ILE A 104 -19.69 14.26 -36.12
N VAL A 105 -19.83 13.01 -35.69
CA VAL A 105 -20.45 11.96 -36.51
C VAL A 105 -21.92 12.28 -36.77
N GLU A 106 -22.67 12.69 -35.74
CA GLU A 106 -24.08 13.06 -35.90
C GLU A 106 -24.24 14.25 -36.86
N ASN A 107 -23.46 15.32 -36.67
CA ASN A 107 -23.49 16.49 -37.54
C ASN A 107 -23.20 16.10 -39.00
N ARG A 108 -22.17 15.27 -39.24
CA ARG A 108 -21.83 14.80 -40.59
C ARG A 108 -22.93 13.96 -41.21
N ASN A 109 -23.59 13.10 -40.42
CA ASN A 109 -24.71 12.31 -40.92
C ASN A 109 -25.87 13.21 -41.34
N GLN A 110 -26.18 14.25 -40.56
CA GLN A 110 -27.21 15.23 -40.91
C GLN A 110 -26.85 16.01 -42.18
N ASP A 111 -25.59 16.44 -42.32
CA ASP A 111 -25.13 17.15 -43.53
C ASP A 111 -25.27 16.29 -44.79
N LEU A 112 -24.97 14.99 -44.70
CA LEU A 112 -25.16 14.05 -45.81
C LEU A 112 -26.65 13.89 -46.15
N ILE A 113 -27.52 13.75 -45.15
CA ILE A 113 -28.97 13.66 -45.36
C ILE A 113 -29.48 14.92 -46.07
N ASN A 114 -29.07 16.10 -45.60
CA ASN A 114 -29.47 17.38 -46.20
C ASN A 114 -29.01 17.47 -47.66
N THR A 115 -27.75 17.11 -47.94
CA THR A 115 -27.21 17.09 -49.30
C THR A 115 -28.01 16.16 -50.21
N LEU A 116 -28.32 14.94 -49.75
CA LEU A 116 -29.13 13.98 -50.50
C LEU A 116 -30.56 14.49 -50.77
N ILE A 117 -31.17 15.19 -49.80
CA ILE A 117 -32.49 15.80 -49.98
C ILE A 117 -32.42 16.91 -51.05
N GLU A 118 -31.40 17.76 -51.01
CA GLU A 118 -31.22 18.83 -51.99
C GLU A 118 -31.00 18.29 -53.40
N GLU A 119 -30.15 17.27 -53.56
CA GLU A 119 -29.94 16.60 -54.84
C GLU A 119 -31.25 15.99 -55.37
N LYS A 120 -32.02 15.31 -54.51
CA LYS A 120 -33.34 14.76 -54.89
C LYS A 120 -34.36 15.83 -55.26
N ARG A 121 -34.30 17.02 -54.65
CA ARG A 121 -35.17 18.16 -55.00
C ARG A 121 -34.79 18.72 -56.37
N LYS A 122 -33.50 18.94 -56.63
CA LYS A 122 -32.99 19.39 -57.94
C LYS A 122 -33.36 18.40 -59.06
N ASP A 123 -33.20 17.10 -58.82
CA ASP A 123 -33.62 16.05 -59.78
C ASP A 123 -35.10 16.13 -60.15
N ARG A 124 -35.97 16.45 -59.17
CA ARG A 124 -37.42 16.61 -59.42
C ARG A 124 -37.69 17.87 -60.22
N GLU A 125 -37.08 18.99 -59.86
CA GLU A 125 -37.22 20.26 -60.57
C GLU A 125 -36.76 20.14 -62.03
N GLU A 126 -35.63 19.49 -62.29
CA GLU A 126 -35.17 19.24 -63.66
C GLU A 126 -36.15 18.41 -64.47
N ARG A 127 -36.75 17.37 -63.86
CA ARG A 127 -37.76 16.54 -64.52
C ARG A 127 -39.02 17.34 -64.84
N GLU A 128 -39.48 18.17 -63.91
CA GLU A 128 -40.65 19.04 -64.13
C GLU A 128 -40.36 20.09 -65.21
N ILE A 129 -39.18 20.73 -65.21
CA ILE A 129 -38.76 21.65 -66.27
C ILE A 129 -38.73 20.96 -67.63
N LYS A 130 -38.14 19.76 -67.72
CA LYS A 130 -38.10 18.96 -68.95
C LYS A 130 -39.52 18.64 -69.44
N LYS A 131 -40.42 18.16 -68.57
CA LYS A 131 -41.83 17.91 -68.94
C LYS A 131 -42.53 19.17 -69.45
N THR A 132 -42.35 20.30 -68.77
CA THR A 132 -42.97 21.58 -69.14
C THR A 132 -42.45 22.09 -70.48
N LEU A 133 -41.15 21.92 -70.76
CA LEU A 133 -40.54 22.23 -72.06
C LEU A 133 -41.04 21.32 -73.18
N PHE A 134 -41.11 19.99 -72.94
CA PHE A 134 -41.66 19.06 -73.92
C PHE A 134 -43.14 19.33 -74.21
N GLN A 135 -43.95 19.68 -73.20
CA GLN A 135 -45.34 20.11 -73.40
C GLN A 135 -45.44 21.39 -74.23
N ARG A 136 -44.54 22.36 -74.07
CA ARG A 136 -44.54 23.59 -74.91
C ARG A 136 -44.07 23.34 -76.34
N LEU A 137 -43.16 22.38 -76.56
CA LEU A 137 -42.56 22.12 -77.87
C LEU A 137 -43.41 21.16 -78.73
N PHE A 138 -44.13 20.22 -78.12
CA PHE A 138 -44.89 19.18 -78.83
C PHE A 138 -46.40 19.21 -78.51
N GLY A 139 -46.86 20.15 -77.67
CA GLY A 139 -48.27 20.38 -77.42
C GLY A 139 -48.92 21.22 -78.52
N ARG A 140 -49.40 20.56 -79.57
CA ARG A 140 -50.49 21.02 -80.44
C ARG A 140 -51.52 19.91 -80.52
#